data_AF-A0A1G9W638-F1
#
_entry.id   AF-A0A1G9W638-F1
#
_cell.length_a   1.000
_cell.length_b   1.000
_cell.length_c   1.000
_cell.angle_alpha   90.00
_cell.angle_beta   90.00
_cell.angle_gamma   90.00
#
_symmetry.space_group_name_H-M   'P 1'
#
loop_
_entity.id
_entity.type
_entity.pdbx_description
1 polymer ?
#
loop_
_entity_poly.entity_id
_entity_poly.type
_entity_poly.pdbx_seq_one_letter_code
_entity_poly.pdbx_strand_id
1 'polypeptide(L)'
;MARGTLVLVVLTVLLAGCVGGVKVDDGATTVATTSSSGTGSGGGGSGGGGSGGSSADLEPGSWNVLEFGQPATYTYDIFVEGDGEGSLVLDVQEVDGDSITVRAVYELGQERHESTVTGTKETVQSQLYANPAGILLLTTMLTPSAWYGGQELEVGSGWSYQTQAGSASFEVTGVETYAGVDCFDSEMVVDGTTLHEGCFSPGLGLAPYTAYYDEDGSLSMEMALVSYEPN
;
A
#
# COMPACT_ATOMS: atom_id res chain seq x y z
N MET A 1 23.85 -10.86 30.95
CA MET A 1 22.72 -10.03 31.42
C MET A 1 23.06 -8.57 31.19
N ALA A 2 22.54 -7.98 30.13
CA ALA A 2 22.37 -6.54 29.97
C ALA A 2 21.06 -6.37 29.21
N ARG A 3 20.07 -5.80 29.88
CA ARG A 3 18.73 -5.55 29.34
C ARG A 3 18.82 -4.32 28.43
N GLY A 4 18.68 -4.53 27.12
CA GLY A 4 18.41 -3.45 26.17
C GLY A 4 16.97 -3.01 26.33
N THR A 5 16.76 -1.80 26.83
CA THR A 5 15.45 -1.17 26.92
C THR A 5 15.06 -0.72 25.51
N LEU A 6 14.12 -1.44 24.89
CA LEU A 6 13.49 -1.05 23.63
C LEU A 6 12.50 0.08 23.93
N VAL A 7 12.79 1.29 23.44
CA VAL A 7 11.91 2.45 23.58
C VAL A 7 11.03 2.50 22.34
N LEU A 8 9.80 2.03 22.50
CA LEU A 8 8.73 2.16 21.51
C LEU A 8 8.27 3.63 21.50
N VAL A 9 8.58 4.37 20.43
CA VAL A 9 8.11 5.75 20.25
C VAL A 9 6.67 5.71 19.75
N VAL A 10 5.72 5.86 20.67
CA VAL A 10 4.29 6.01 20.36
C VAL A 10 4.05 7.43 19.85
N LEU A 11 3.87 7.58 18.54
CA LEU A 11 3.50 8.84 17.89
C LEU A 11 2.06 9.21 18.27
N THR A 12 1.90 10.02 19.32
CA THR A 12 0.60 10.53 19.76
C THR A 12 0.29 11.82 19.00
N VAL A 13 -0.63 11.75 18.03
CA VAL A 13 -1.14 12.92 17.31
C VAL A 13 -2.07 13.70 18.23
N LEU A 14 -1.57 14.78 18.83
CA LEU A 14 -2.38 15.76 19.56
C LEU A 14 -2.96 16.76 18.56
N LEU A 15 -4.26 16.62 18.24
CA LEU A 15 -5.03 17.66 17.55
C LEU A 15 -5.22 18.87 18.49
N ALA A 16 -4.33 19.85 18.37
CA ALA A 16 -4.58 21.20 18.88
C ALA A 16 -5.43 21.96 17.86
N GLY A 17 -6.72 22.09 18.15
CA GLY A 17 -7.60 22.99 17.41
C GLY A 17 -7.21 24.45 17.67
N CYS A 18 -6.97 25.20 16.59
CA CYS A 18 -6.93 26.66 16.62
C CYS A 18 -8.10 27.19 15.79
N VAL A 19 -9.09 27.75 16.50
CA VAL A 19 -10.11 28.63 15.94
C VAL A 19 -9.56 30.05 15.93
N GLY A 20 -9.74 30.79 14.83
CA GLY A 20 -9.41 32.22 14.78
C GLY A 20 -8.99 32.69 13.40
N GLY A 21 -9.93 33.28 12.65
CA GLY A 21 -9.67 33.77 11.29
C GLY A 21 -8.86 35.07 11.22
N VAL A 22 -8.41 35.39 10.00
CA VAL A 22 -8.71 36.62 9.23
C VAL A 22 -7.64 36.87 8.16
N LYS A 23 -8.17 37.13 6.94
CA LYS A 23 -7.66 37.88 5.78
C LYS A 23 -6.77 37.21 4.72
N VAL A 24 -7.32 37.38 3.53
CA VAL A 24 -6.86 37.12 2.17
C VAL A 24 -5.74 38.09 1.80
N ASP A 25 -4.70 37.59 1.14
CA ASP A 25 -3.94 38.32 0.14
C ASP A 25 -3.65 37.39 -1.04
N ASP A 26 -4.05 37.84 -2.23
CA ASP A 26 -3.85 37.19 -3.53
C ASP A 26 -2.36 37.09 -3.86
N GLY A 27 -1.83 35.87 -3.88
CA GLY A 27 -0.52 35.56 -4.40
C GLY A 27 -0.60 34.26 -5.20
N ALA A 28 -0.54 34.37 -6.53
CA ALA A 28 -0.57 33.25 -7.45
C ALA A 28 0.49 32.19 -7.07
N THR A 29 0.04 31.01 -6.63
CA THR A 29 0.88 29.83 -6.54
C THR A 29 1.17 29.34 -7.95
N THR A 30 2.35 29.68 -8.46
CA THR A 30 2.92 29.05 -9.65
C THR A 30 3.25 27.60 -9.31
N VAL A 31 2.47 26.66 -9.85
CA VAL A 31 2.81 25.23 -9.91
C VAL A 31 3.98 25.09 -10.88
N ALA A 32 5.14 24.68 -10.38
CA ALA A 32 6.29 24.38 -11.22
C ALA A 32 6.23 22.91 -11.64
N THR A 33 5.65 22.65 -12.82
CA THR A 33 5.81 21.38 -13.52
C THR A 33 7.20 21.38 -14.17
N THR A 34 8.12 20.59 -13.64
CA THR A 34 9.45 20.41 -14.22
C THR A 34 9.45 19.17 -15.10
N SER A 35 9.28 19.34 -16.41
CA SER A 35 9.53 18.28 -17.38
C SER A 35 11.02 18.27 -17.72
N SER A 36 11.76 17.28 -17.24
CA SER A 36 13.16 17.07 -17.64
C SER A 36 13.26 15.93 -18.64
N SER A 37 13.43 16.27 -19.92
CA SER A 37 13.89 15.35 -20.95
C SER A 37 15.42 15.26 -20.90
N GLY A 38 15.97 14.07 -20.67
CA GLY A 38 17.41 13.81 -20.66
C GLY A 38 17.75 12.38 -21.04
N THR A 39 18.17 12.19 -22.29
CA THR A 39 18.68 10.96 -22.91
C THR A 39 19.98 10.44 -22.28
N GLY A 40 20.08 9.12 -22.07
CA GLY A 40 21.33 8.40 -21.82
C GLY A 40 21.27 6.97 -22.36
N SER A 41 22.21 6.60 -23.24
CA SER A 41 22.33 5.27 -23.84
C SER A 41 23.45 4.45 -23.20
N GLY A 42 23.18 3.17 -22.94
CA GLY A 42 24.12 2.07 -23.21
C GLY A 42 24.56 1.17 -22.04
N GLY A 43 24.25 -0.13 -22.14
CA GLY A 43 25.25 -1.19 -21.84
C GLY A 43 24.88 -2.39 -20.95
N GLY A 44 24.01 -3.30 -21.43
CA GLY A 44 24.12 -4.78 -21.42
C GLY A 44 24.47 -5.61 -20.17
N GLY A 45 23.62 -6.60 -19.84
CA GLY A 45 24.04 -7.80 -19.08
C GLY A 45 22.94 -8.69 -18.46
N SER A 46 22.28 -9.52 -19.29
CA SER A 46 21.69 -10.86 -19.06
C SER A 46 21.11 -11.32 -17.69
N GLY A 47 19.80 -11.64 -17.71
CA GLY A 47 19.33 -13.02 -17.52
C GLY A 47 18.47 -13.34 -16.28
N GLY A 48 17.15 -13.43 -16.47
CA GLY A 48 16.23 -14.10 -15.55
C GLY A 48 14.78 -13.88 -16.01
N GLY A 49 14.15 -14.91 -16.58
CA GLY A 49 12.83 -14.78 -17.21
C GLY A 49 11.68 -14.69 -16.21
N GLY A 50 10.82 -13.71 -16.44
CA GLY A 50 9.42 -13.68 -16.01
C GLY A 50 8.59 -13.23 -17.21
N SER A 51 7.54 -13.99 -17.52
CA SER A 51 6.64 -13.72 -18.65
C SER A 51 6.01 -12.34 -18.50
N GLY A 52 6.39 -11.41 -19.38
CA GLY A 52 5.76 -10.10 -19.45
C GLY A 52 4.29 -10.23 -19.84
N GLY A 53 3.40 -10.00 -18.87
CA GLY A 53 2.10 -9.43 -19.14
C GLY A 53 2.32 -8.12 -19.89
N SER A 54 1.59 -7.91 -20.98
CA SER A 54 1.75 -6.68 -21.74
C SER A 54 1.21 -5.53 -20.90
N SER A 55 2.10 -4.60 -20.51
CA SER A 55 1.82 -3.36 -19.78
C SER A 55 0.84 -2.40 -20.49
N ALA A 56 0.21 -2.83 -21.58
CA ALA A 56 -0.60 -2.04 -22.47
C ALA A 56 -2.10 -2.05 -22.12
N ASP A 57 -2.54 -2.91 -21.20
CA ASP A 57 -3.96 -3.10 -20.89
C ASP A 57 -4.39 -2.53 -19.52
N LEU A 58 -3.45 -2.16 -18.65
CA LEU A 58 -3.80 -1.53 -17.36
C LEU A 58 -4.08 -0.04 -17.58
N GLU A 59 -5.35 0.34 -17.53
CA GLU A 59 -5.76 1.74 -17.67
C GLU A 59 -5.36 2.56 -16.43
N PRO A 60 -4.85 3.80 -16.62
CA PRO A 60 -4.61 4.72 -15.52
C PRO A 60 -5.88 4.96 -14.69
N GLY A 61 -5.70 5.18 -13.40
CA GLY A 61 -6.82 5.44 -12.51
C GLY A 61 -6.43 5.55 -11.05
N SER A 62 -7.41 5.81 -10.20
CA SER A 62 -7.21 5.87 -8.75
C SER A 62 -7.52 4.52 -8.11
N TRP A 63 -6.64 4.09 -7.22
CA TRP A 63 -6.88 2.96 -6.34
C TRP A 63 -7.72 3.36 -5.13
N ASN A 64 -8.73 2.56 -4.81
CA ASN A 64 -9.60 2.77 -3.66
C ASN A 64 -9.68 1.50 -2.81
N VAL A 65 -9.23 1.62 -1.56
CA VAL A 65 -9.25 0.52 -0.59
C VAL A 65 -10.66 -0.04 -0.36
N LEU A 66 -10.83 -1.36 -0.25
CA LEU A 66 -12.10 -2.08 -0.06
C LEU A 66 -13.20 -1.76 -1.09
N GLU A 67 -12.83 -1.25 -2.26
CA GLU A 67 -13.76 -1.10 -3.39
C GLU A 67 -13.67 -2.34 -4.26
N PHE A 68 -14.60 -3.28 -4.05
CA PHE A 68 -14.62 -4.56 -4.75
C PHE A 68 -15.63 -4.53 -5.89
N GLY A 69 -15.19 -4.89 -7.10
CA GLY A 69 -16.11 -5.06 -8.23
C GLY A 69 -16.93 -6.35 -8.16
N GLN A 70 -16.40 -7.38 -7.47
CA GLN A 70 -17.03 -8.70 -7.31
C GLN A 70 -16.47 -9.44 -6.09
N PRO A 71 -17.20 -10.44 -5.56
CA PRO A 71 -16.65 -11.42 -4.61
C PRO A 71 -15.40 -12.12 -5.17
N ALA A 72 -14.40 -12.33 -4.32
CA ALA A 72 -13.14 -12.98 -4.69
C ALA A 72 -12.35 -13.41 -3.45
N THR A 73 -11.49 -14.41 -3.61
CA THR A 73 -10.51 -14.81 -2.59
C THR A 73 -9.12 -14.26 -2.95
N TYR A 74 -8.48 -13.61 -1.98
CA TYR A 74 -7.11 -13.11 -2.05
C TYR A 74 -6.26 -13.88 -1.05
N THR A 75 -5.18 -14.50 -1.52
CA THR A 75 -4.21 -15.19 -0.64
C THR A 75 -2.87 -14.48 -0.76
N TYR A 76 -2.36 -14.05 0.39
CA TYR A 76 -1.09 -13.36 0.53
C TYR A 76 -0.08 -14.23 1.27
N ASP A 77 1.16 -14.23 0.78
CA ASP A 77 2.31 -14.55 1.60
C ASP A 77 2.72 -13.29 2.38
N ILE A 78 3.09 -13.47 3.64
CA ILE A 78 3.47 -12.38 4.55
C ILE A 78 4.86 -12.65 5.09
N PHE A 79 5.65 -11.59 5.22
CA PHE A 79 6.85 -11.57 6.03
C PHE A 79 6.78 -10.40 7.03
N VAL A 80 7.22 -10.65 8.27
CA VAL A 80 7.40 -9.62 9.31
C VAL A 80 8.74 -9.86 9.99
N GLU A 81 9.58 -8.84 10.06
CA GLU A 81 10.86 -8.91 10.75
C GLU A 81 10.65 -9.30 12.22
N GLY A 82 11.41 -10.30 12.68
CA GLY A 82 11.32 -10.84 14.04
C GLY A 82 10.26 -11.92 14.25
N ASP A 83 9.15 -11.89 13.51
CA ASP A 83 8.06 -12.88 13.61
C ASP A 83 8.12 -13.96 12.52
N GLY A 84 8.70 -13.64 11.35
CA GLY A 84 8.96 -14.59 10.26
C GLY A 84 7.90 -14.56 9.15
N GLU A 85 7.71 -15.72 8.52
CA GLU A 85 6.81 -15.91 7.38
C GLU A 85 5.42 -16.38 7.84
N GLY A 86 4.39 -15.99 7.09
CA GLY A 86 2.99 -16.29 7.35
C GLY A 86 2.10 -16.18 6.12
N SER A 87 0.80 -16.26 6.33
CA SER A 87 -0.20 -16.09 5.27
C SER A 87 -1.44 -15.35 5.74
N LEU A 88 -2.08 -14.64 4.81
CA LEU A 88 -3.35 -13.97 5.02
C LEU A 88 -4.27 -14.27 3.86
N VAL A 89 -5.43 -14.84 4.17
CA VAL A 89 -6.52 -15.04 3.23
C VAL A 89 -7.62 -14.04 3.53
N LEU A 90 -7.98 -13.24 2.54
CA LEU A 90 -9.15 -12.37 2.55
C LEU A 90 -10.15 -12.94 1.53
N ASP A 91 -11.20 -13.56 2.03
CA ASP A 91 -12.31 -14.11 1.24
C ASP A 91 -13.47 -13.11 1.26
N VAL A 92 -13.61 -12.36 0.18
CA VAL A 92 -14.74 -11.45 -0.05
C VAL A 92 -15.89 -12.29 -0.58
N GLN A 93 -16.84 -12.60 0.30
CA GLN A 93 -17.91 -13.57 0.04
C GLN A 93 -19.11 -12.91 -0.64
N GLU A 94 -19.37 -11.65 -0.32
CA GLU A 94 -20.54 -10.91 -0.80
C GLU A 94 -20.20 -9.43 -0.93
N VAL A 95 -20.68 -8.82 -2.02
CA VAL A 95 -20.67 -7.38 -2.27
C VAL A 95 -22.07 -7.01 -2.75
N ASP A 96 -22.87 -6.39 -1.87
CA ASP A 96 -24.24 -5.96 -2.16
C ASP A 96 -24.43 -4.49 -1.78
N GLY A 97 -24.39 -3.62 -2.79
CA GLY A 97 -24.40 -2.17 -2.58
C GLY A 97 -23.26 -1.73 -1.65
N ASP A 98 -23.62 -1.14 -0.51
CA ASP A 98 -22.64 -0.69 0.49
C ASP A 98 -22.25 -1.79 1.49
N SER A 99 -22.88 -2.97 1.44
CA SER A 99 -22.63 -4.07 2.36
C SER A 99 -21.62 -5.06 1.78
N ILE A 100 -20.59 -5.38 2.56
CA ILE A 100 -19.54 -6.33 2.19
C ILE A 100 -19.45 -7.38 3.29
N THR A 101 -19.34 -8.66 2.91
CA THR A 101 -18.98 -9.76 3.82
C THR A 101 -17.56 -10.22 3.51
N VAL A 102 -16.66 -10.14 4.49
CA VAL A 102 -15.27 -10.58 4.37
C VAL A 102 -14.96 -11.58 5.46
N ARG A 103 -14.43 -12.74 5.07
CA ARG A 103 -13.78 -13.70 5.97
C ARG A 103 -12.26 -13.52 5.87
N ALA A 104 -11.63 -13.25 6.99
CA ALA A 104 -10.19 -13.13 7.10
C ALA A 104 -9.63 -14.35 7.86
N VAL A 105 -8.61 -14.99 7.31
CA VAL A 105 -7.83 -16.06 7.95
C VAL A 105 -6.38 -15.62 7.96
N TYR A 106 -5.78 -15.55 9.13
CA TYR A 106 -4.42 -15.11 9.33
C TYR A 106 -3.60 -16.19 10.03
N GLU A 107 -2.39 -16.42 9.55
CA GLU A 107 -1.39 -17.29 10.16
C GLU A 107 -0.03 -16.61 10.16
N LEU A 108 0.63 -16.53 11.32
CA LEU A 108 2.02 -16.08 11.43
C LEU A 108 2.70 -16.84 12.57
N GLY A 109 3.79 -17.54 12.26
CA GLY A 109 4.47 -18.41 13.21
C GLY A 109 3.54 -19.50 13.78
N GLN A 110 3.19 -19.41 15.07
CA GLN A 110 2.27 -20.34 15.75
C GLN A 110 0.86 -19.78 15.96
N GLU A 111 0.64 -18.52 15.59
CA GLU A 111 -0.65 -17.87 15.74
C GLU A 111 -1.52 -18.14 14.52
N ARG A 112 -2.77 -18.52 14.76
CA ARG A 112 -3.82 -18.57 13.74
C ARG A 112 -5.04 -17.84 14.26
N HIS A 113 -5.58 -16.94 13.46
CA HIS A 113 -6.83 -16.25 13.76
C HIS A 113 -7.77 -16.29 12.56
N GLU A 114 -9.06 -16.41 12.83
CA GLU A 114 -10.09 -16.42 11.81
C GLU A 114 -11.28 -15.59 12.26
N SER A 115 -11.76 -14.72 11.38
CA SER A 115 -12.90 -13.85 11.64
C SER A 115 -13.74 -13.65 10.39
N THR A 116 -15.04 -13.42 10.56
CA THR A 116 -15.93 -13.00 9.48
C THR A 116 -16.64 -11.73 9.91
N VAL A 117 -16.65 -10.74 9.03
CA VAL A 117 -17.28 -9.44 9.25
C VAL A 117 -18.23 -9.15 8.10
N THR A 118 -19.43 -8.69 8.44
CA THR A 118 -20.41 -8.18 7.47
C THR A 118 -20.81 -6.77 7.88
N GLY A 119 -20.84 -5.85 6.92
CA GLY A 119 -21.34 -4.50 7.14
C GLY A 119 -20.89 -3.52 6.07
N THR A 120 -20.97 -2.23 6.39
CA THR A 120 -20.45 -1.18 5.51
C THR A 120 -18.94 -1.29 5.35
N LYS A 121 -18.38 -0.69 4.29
CA LYS A 121 -16.91 -0.52 4.12
C LYS A 121 -16.22 -0.06 5.40
N GLU A 122 -16.76 0.96 6.07
CA GLU A 122 -16.23 1.49 7.33
C GLU A 122 -16.28 0.47 8.47
N THR A 123 -17.36 -0.30 8.56
CA THR A 123 -17.52 -1.35 9.58
C THR A 123 -16.54 -2.49 9.35
N VAL A 124 -16.44 -2.96 8.10
CA VAL A 124 -15.51 -4.02 7.69
C VAL A 124 -14.07 -3.57 7.98
N GLN A 125 -13.70 -2.38 7.55
CA GLN A 125 -12.37 -1.82 7.79
C GLN A 125 -12.03 -1.75 9.29
N SER A 126 -12.93 -1.20 10.10
CA SER A 126 -12.73 -1.07 11.55
C SER A 126 -12.54 -2.42 12.25
N GLN A 127 -13.35 -3.42 11.89
CA GLN A 127 -13.27 -4.76 12.49
C GLN A 127 -12.04 -5.53 12.01
N LEU A 128 -11.65 -5.39 10.74
CA LEU A 128 -10.42 -5.96 10.21
C LEU A 128 -9.19 -5.40 10.94
N TYR A 129 -9.17 -4.11 11.30
CA TYR A 129 -8.10 -3.54 12.10
C TYR A 129 -8.11 -3.97 13.57
N ALA A 130 -9.25 -4.40 14.10
CA ALA A 130 -9.35 -4.93 15.45
C ALA A 130 -8.90 -6.40 15.57
N ASN A 131 -8.71 -7.10 14.45
CA ASN A 131 -8.18 -8.46 14.38
C ASN A 131 -6.67 -8.47 14.69
N PRO A 132 -6.09 -9.58 15.20
CA PRO A 132 -4.63 -9.76 15.26
C PRO A 132 -3.86 -9.43 13.97
N ALA A 133 -4.42 -9.71 12.80
CA ALA A 133 -3.86 -9.33 11.49
C ALA A 133 -3.98 -7.82 11.19
N GLY A 134 -4.63 -7.05 12.06
CA GLY A 134 -4.97 -5.65 11.85
C GLY A 134 -3.75 -4.78 11.58
N ILE A 135 -2.59 -5.08 12.17
CA ILE A 135 -1.35 -4.34 11.91
C ILE A 135 -0.87 -4.50 10.46
N LEU A 136 -0.98 -5.70 9.90
CA LEU A 136 -0.68 -6.00 8.50
C LEU A 136 -1.69 -5.36 7.55
N LEU A 137 -2.96 -5.35 7.94
CA LEU A 137 -4.00 -4.68 7.16
C LEU A 137 -3.83 -3.15 7.22
N LEU A 138 -3.36 -2.58 8.32
CA LEU A 138 -3.06 -1.15 8.42
C LEU A 138 -1.92 -0.72 7.49
N THR A 139 -0.89 -1.55 7.36
CA THR A 139 0.26 -1.29 6.49
C THR A 139 -0.08 -1.48 5.01
N THR A 140 -1.01 -2.37 4.67
CA THR A 140 -1.35 -2.66 3.26
C THR A 140 -2.58 -1.94 2.74
N MET A 141 -3.42 -1.43 3.66
CA MET A 141 -4.69 -0.81 3.31
C MET A 141 -4.75 0.65 3.77
N LEU A 142 -4.60 0.91 5.06
CA LEU A 142 -4.82 2.26 5.60
C LEU A 142 -3.72 3.23 5.20
N THR A 143 -2.48 2.85 5.48
CA THR A 143 -1.33 3.74 5.28
C THR A 143 -1.17 4.09 3.79
N PRO A 144 -1.25 3.12 2.86
CA PRO A 144 -1.28 3.46 1.44
C PRO A 144 -2.50 4.28 1.04
N SER A 145 -3.70 4.02 1.58
CA SER A 145 -4.89 4.81 1.20
C SER A 145 -4.73 6.31 1.51
N ALA A 146 -3.93 6.66 2.53
CA ALA A 146 -3.62 8.05 2.85
C ALA A 146 -2.63 8.71 1.87
N TRP A 147 -1.75 7.93 1.24
CA TRP A 147 -0.70 8.42 0.35
C TRP A 147 -1.09 8.35 -1.14
N TYR A 148 -1.84 7.33 -1.52
CA TYR A 148 -2.25 7.05 -2.89
C TYR A 148 -3.70 7.50 -3.16
N GLY A 149 -4.48 7.79 -2.11
CA GLY A 149 -5.87 8.21 -2.22
C GLY A 149 -6.04 9.45 -3.10
N GLY A 150 -6.79 9.30 -4.19
CA GLY A 150 -7.06 10.37 -5.16
C GLY A 150 -5.88 10.73 -6.06
N GLN A 151 -4.76 9.99 -6.00
CA GLN A 151 -3.71 10.07 -7.01
C GLN A 151 -4.13 9.26 -8.24
N GLU A 152 -3.70 9.72 -9.42
CA GLU A 152 -3.81 8.96 -10.66
C GLU A 152 -2.55 8.10 -10.80
N LEU A 153 -2.75 6.79 -10.82
CA LEU A 153 -1.68 5.82 -11.03
C LEU A 153 -1.45 5.70 -12.54
N GLU A 154 -0.26 6.13 -12.97
CA GLU A 154 0.21 6.04 -14.34
C GLU A 154 1.73 6.00 -14.29
N VAL A 155 2.38 5.19 -15.13
CA VAL A 155 3.84 5.13 -15.18
C VAL A 155 4.44 6.52 -15.48
N GLY A 156 5.37 6.95 -14.63
CA GLY A 156 6.00 8.27 -14.67
C GLY A 156 5.22 9.36 -13.92
N SER A 157 4.08 9.03 -13.30
CA SER A 157 3.43 9.93 -12.35
C SER A 157 4.17 9.91 -11.01
N GLY A 158 4.07 11.00 -10.26
CA GLY A 158 4.72 11.13 -8.97
C GLY A 158 4.21 12.33 -8.19
N TRP A 159 4.32 12.24 -6.88
CA TRP A 159 3.87 13.28 -5.95
C TRP A 159 4.77 13.33 -4.73
N SER A 160 4.57 14.33 -3.86
CA SER A 160 5.37 14.46 -2.65
C SER A 160 4.57 15.07 -1.52
N TYR A 161 4.90 14.69 -0.30
CA TYR A 161 4.36 15.26 0.92
C TYR A 161 5.48 15.73 1.85
N GLN A 162 5.24 16.83 2.55
CA GLN A 162 6.11 17.25 3.63
C GLN A 162 5.75 16.47 4.90
N THR A 163 6.76 15.84 5.50
CA THR A 163 6.65 15.13 6.77
C THR A 163 7.51 15.82 7.83
N GLN A 164 7.41 15.38 9.09
CA GLN A 164 8.31 15.87 10.15
C GLN A 164 9.76 15.39 9.96
N ALA A 165 9.94 14.26 9.27
CA ALA A 165 11.23 13.64 9.01
C ALA A 165 11.92 14.18 7.75
N GLY A 166 11.18 14.79 6.82
CA GLY A 166 11.68 15.26 5.54
C GLY A 166 10.60 15.28 4.46
N SER A 167 11.00 15.43 3.20
CA SER A 167 10.08 15.30 2.08
C SER A 167 9.97 13.84 1.66
N ALA A 168 8.77 13.27 1.71
CA ALA A 168 8.49 11.98 1.11
C ALA A 168 8.09 12.19 -0.35
N SER A 169 8.74 11.50 -1.28
CA SER A 169 8.39 11.49 -2.71
C SER A 169 7.92 10.11 -3.12
N PHE A 170 6.93 10.08 -3.99
CA PHE A 170 6.34 8.88 -4.56
C PHE A 170 6.51 8.95 -6.07
N GLU A 171 6.85 7.83 -6.68
CA GLU A 171 6.93 7.69 -8.14
C GLU A 171 6.30 6.36 -8.53
N VAL A 172 5.51 6.37 -9.61
CA VAL A 172 5.03 5.16 -10.26
C VAL A 172 6.04 4.78 -11.33
N THR A 173 6.79 3.72 -11.08
CA THR A 173 8.00 3.31 -11.83
C THR A 173 7.66 2.37 -12.97
N GLY A 174 6.57 1.60 -12.86
CA GLY A 174 6.25 0.56 -13.82
C GLY A 174 4.90 -0.11 -13.61
N VAL A 175 4.75 -1.26 -14.26
CA VAL A 175 3.61 -2.17 -14.12
C VAL A 175 4.18 -3.54 -13.82
N GLU A 176 3.70 -4.14 -12.75
CA GLU A 176 4.05 -5.50 -12.32
C GLU A 176 2.80 -6.37 -12.24
N THR A 177 3.00 -7.69 -12.21
CA THR A 177 1.91 -8.67 -12.17
C THR A 177 2.07 -9.61 -10.98
N TYR A 178 1.07 -9.66 -10.10
CA TYR A 178 1.02 -10.55 -8.94
C TYR A 178 -0.22 -11.44 -9.01
N ALA A 179 -0.03 -12.75 -8.94
CA ALA A 179 -1.12 -13.74 -9.05
C ALA A 179 -2.06 -13.52 -10.26
N GLY A 180 -1.53 -13.01 -11.39
CA GLY A 180 -2.30 -12.71 -12.60
C GLY A 180 -3.05 -11.38 -12.56
N VAL A 181 -2.79 -10.53 -11.57
CA VAL A 181 -3.31 -9.17 -11.47
C VAL A 181 -2.22 -8.17 -11.84
N ASP A 182 -2.48 -7.37 -12.86
CA ASP A 182 -1.62 -6.24 -13.22
C ASP A 182 -1.88 -5.05 -12.30
N CYS A 183 -0.80 -4.41 -11.85
CA CYS A 183 -0.84 -3.26 -10.95
C CYS A 183 0.30 -2.28 -11.24
N PHE A 184 0.09 -1.01 -10.88
CA PHE A 184 1.11 0.03 -11.00
C PHE A 184 2.08 -0.06 -9.82
N ASP A 185 3.34 -0.31 -10.13
CA ASP A 185 4.43 -0.36 -9.15
C ASP A 185 4.85 1.05 -8.75
N SER A 186 5.07 1.27 -7.46
CA SER A 186 5.39 2.57 -6.90
C SER A 186 6.33 2.49 -5.72
N GLU A 187 7.27 3.42 -5.70
CA GLU A 187 8.25 3.58 -4.62
C GLU A 187 8.01 4.88 -3.85
N MET A 188 8.09 4.80 -2.52
CA MET A 188 8.18 5.94 -1.62
C MET A 188 9.61 6.10 -1.12
N VAL A 189 10.20 7.25 -1.42
CA VAL A 189 11.56 7.62 -1.04
C VAL A 189 11.53 8.79 -0.06
N VAL A 190 12.30 8.70 1.01
CA VAL A 190 12.56 9.80 1.96
C VAL A 190 14.07 9.99 2.05
N ASP A 191 14.55 11.20 1.78
CA ASP A 191 15.98 11.57 1.83
C ASP A 191 16.90 10.63 1.02
N GLY A 192 16.38 10.05 -0.07
CA GLY A 192 17.13 9.15 -0.95
C GLY A 192 17.12 7.68 -0.53
N THR A 193 16.38 7.32 0.52
CA THR A 193 16.16 5.93 0.97
C THR A 193 14.73 5.50 0.66
N THR A 194 14.56 4.34 0.03
CA THR A 194 13.25 3.71 -0.17
C THR A 194 12.74 3.19 1.16
N LEU A 195 11.55 3.64 1.57
CA LEU A 195 10.90 3.21 2.81
C LEU A 195 9.67 2.33 2.56
N HIS A 196 9.10 2.41 1.37
CA HIS A 196 7.93 1.63 1.00
C HIS A 196 7.89 1.39 -0.50
N GLU A 197 7.52 0.17 -0.88
CA GLU A 197 7.16 -0.23 -2.24
C GLU A 197 5.72 -0.70 -2.22
N GLY A 198 4.98 -0.44 -3.29
CA GLY A 198 3.63 -0.98 -3.41
C GLY A 198 3.18 -1.07 -4.85
N CYS A 199 2.39 -2.11 -5.12
CA CYS A 199 1.76 -2.32 -6.41
C CYS A 199 0.25 -2.18 -6.23
N PHE A 200 -0.36 -1.22 -6.93
CA PHE A 200 -1.78 -0.88 -6.77
C PHE A 200 -2.51 -0.99 -8.10
N SER A 201 -3.63 -1.72 -8.11
CA SER A 201 -4.48 -1.85 -9.30
C SER A 201 -5.76 -1.05 -9.10
N PRO A 202 -6.09 -0.06 -9.95
CA PRO A 202 -7.31 0.74 -9.82
C PRO A 202 -8.60 -0.09 -9.74
N GLY A 203 -8.61 -1.28 -10.33
CA GLY A 203 -9.75 -2.20 -10.32
C GLY A 203 -9.84 -3.13 -9.10
N LEU A 204 -8.85 -3.13 -8.20
CA LEU A 204 -8.85 -3.96 -7.01
C LEU A 204 -9.00 -3.12 -5.74
N GLY A 205 -9.86 -3.60 -4.84
CA GLY A 205 -10.02 -3.03 -3.49
C GLY A 205 -8.83 -3.27 -2.55
N LEU A 206 -7.85 -4.09 -2.96
CA LEU A 206 -6.68 -4.47 -2.17
C LEU A 206 -5.42 -4.38 -3.03
N ALA A 207 -4.31 -3.95 -2.43
CA ALA A 207 -3.02 -3.91 -3.12
C ALA A 207 -2.51 -5.34 -3.35
N PRO A 208 -2.07 -5.70 -4.58
CA PRO A 208 -1.40 -6.97 -4.80
C PRO A 208 -0.02 -7.09 -4.14
N TYR A 209 0.68 -5.98 -3.93
CA TYR A 209 1.99 -5.99 -3.28
C TYR A 209 2.19 -4.76 -2.41
N THR A 210 2.85 -4.95 -1.28
CA THR A 210 3.41 -3.87 -0.46
C THR A 210 4.62 -4.39 0.31
N ALA A 211 5.65 -3.58 0.41
CA ALA A 211 6.80 -3.82 1.27
C ALA A 211 7.21 -2.55 2.01
N TYR A 212 7.73 -2.74 3.22
CA TYR A 212 8.27 -1.68 4.07
C TYR A 212 9.70 -2.00 4.45
N TYR A 213 10.53 -0.95 4.44
CA TYR A 213 11.95 -1.06 4.69
C TYR A 213 12.35 -0.19 5.89
N ASP A 214 13.29 -0.71 6.67
CA ASP A 214 13.96 0.05 7.73
C ASP A 214 14.96 1.07 7.14
N GLU A 215 15.46 1.98 7.98
CA GLU A 215 16.36 3.06 7.53
C GLU A 215 17.69 2.54 6.91
N ASP A 216 18.09 1.31 7.24
CA ASP A 216 19.27 0.66 6.65
C ASP A 216 18.98 -0.08 5.33
N GLY A 217 17.73 -0.03 4.87
CA GLY A 217 17.25 -0.69 3.66
C GLY A 217 16.91 -2.18 3.84
N SER A 218 16.92 -2.70 5.07
CA SER A 218 16.46 -4.06 5.33
C SER A 218 14.93 -4.16 5.26
N LEU A 219 14.43 -5.30 4.79
CA LEU A 219 13.00 -5.57 4.68
C LEU A 219 12.42 -5.77 6.10
N SER A 220 11.47 -4.92 6.46
CA SER A 220 10.79 -4.95 7.75
C SER A 220 9.48 -5.73 7.67
N MET A 221 8.75 -5.58 6.57
CA MET A 221 7.46 -6.22 6.35
C MET A 221 7.17 -6.34 4.86
N GLU A 222 6.60 -7.47 4.44
CA GLU A 222 6.14 -7.70 3.07
C GLU A 222 4.77 -8.39 3.09
N MET A 223 3.94 -8.01 2.12
CA MET A 223 2.76 -8.76 1.74
C MET A 223 2.70 -8.86 0.23
N ALA A 224 2.70 -10.10 -0.28
CA ALA A 224 2.67 -10.38 -1.71
C ALA A 224 1.49 -11.30 -2.04
N LEU A 225 0.65 -10.86 -2.98
CA LEU A 225 -0.48 -11.66 -3.47
C LEU A 225 0.04 -12.85 -4.28
N VAL A 226 -0.25 -14.05 -3.80
CA VAL A 226 0.17 -15.32 -4.42
C VAL A 226 -0.98 -16.07 -5.07
N SER A 227 -2.23 -15.75 -4.73
CA SER A 227 -3.42 -16.25 -5.43
C SER A 227 -4.55 -15.22 -5.43
N TYR A 228 -5.24 -15.12 -6.56
CA TYR A 228 -6.46 -14.32 -6.74
C TYR A 228 -7.50 -15.14 -7.48
N GLU A 229 -8.63 -15.40 -6.84
CA GLU A 229 -9.70 -16.25 -7.35
C GLU A 229 -11.05 -15.52 -7.29
N PRO A 230 -11.53 -14.95 -8.41
CA PRO A 230 -12.89 -14.42 -8.51
C PRO A 230 -13.94 -15.50 -8.28
N ASN A 231 -14.99 -15.18 -7.51
CA ASN A 231 -16.09 -16.09 -7.17
C ASN A 231 -17.31 -15.95 -8.09
#